data_AF-A0A842CQV6-F1
#
_entry.id   AF-A0A842CQV6-F1
#
_cell.length_a   1.000
_cell.length_b   1.000
_cell.length_c   1.000
_cell.angle_alpha   90.00
_cell.angle_beta   90.00
_cell.angle_gamma   90.00
#
_symmetry.space_group_name_H-M   'P 1'
#
loop_
_entity.id
_entity.type
_entity.pdbx_description
1 polymer ?
#
loop_
_entity_poly.entity_id
_entity_poly.type
_entity_poly.pdbx_seq_one_letter_code
_entity_poly.pdbx_strand_id
1 'polypeptide(L)' 'MKKIIKIVLIGLFMLFLLNSLWTMIQTKEGMNSPLWLQLIYLLIYAVSAFATYKEKWYGFFVAFVFGIVVMVVSIIISI' A
#
# COMPACT_ATOMS: atom_id res chain seq x y z
N MET A 1 11.29 -8.97 20.95
CA MET A 1 10.16 -9.60 20.21
C MET A 1 9.23 -8.58 19.54
N LYS A 2 8.52 -7.70 20.25
CA LYS A 2 7.56 -6.74 19.63
C LYS A 2 8.15 -5.85 18.52
N LYS A 3 9.41 -5.39 18.66
CA LYS A 3 10.10 -4.57 17.64
C LYS A 3 10.42 -5.35 16.35
N ILE A 4 10.86 -6.61 16.49
CA ILE A 4 11.20 -7.47 15.35
C ILE A 4 9.94 -7.76 14.54
N ILE A 5 8.82 -8.07 15.20
CA ILE A 5 7.53 -8.32 14.55
C ILE A 5 7.08 -7.09 13.73
N LYS A 6 7.21 -5.87 14.28
CA LYS A 6 6.89 -4.64 13.54
C LYS A 6 7.73 -4.49 12.27
N ILE A 7 9.03 -4.75 12.35
CA ILE A 7 9.94 -4.65 11.20
C ILE A 7 9.57 -5.69 10.13
N VAL A 8 9.31 -6.93 10.55
CA VAL A 8 8.89 -8.02 9.64
C VAL A 8 7.58 -7.66 8.95
N LEU A 9 6.59 -7.14 9.68
CA LEU A 9 5.31 -6.70 9.11
C LEU A 9 5.48 -5.58 8.08
N ILE A 10 6.27 -4.54 8.39
CA ILE A 10 6.56 -3.46 7.44
C ILE A 10 7.27 -4.02 6.21
N GLY A 11 8.27 -4.88 6.40
CA GLY A 11 9.03 -5.50 5.31
C GLY A 11 8.14 -6.34 4.38
N LEU A 12 7.30 -7.22 4.94
CA LEU A 12 6.35 -8.02 4.15
C LEU A 12 5.34 -7.16 3.41
N PHE A 13 4.83 -6.11 4.05
CA PHE A 13 3.90 -5.18 3.41
C PHE A 13 4.56 -4.40 2.26
N MET A 14 5.80 -3.93 2.44
CA MET A 14 6.57 -3.29 1.37
C MET A 14 6.86 -4.24 0.21
N LEU A 15 7.22 -5.49 0.49
CA LEU A 15 7.43 -6.51 -0.53
C LEU A 15 6.15 -6.78 -1.32
N PHE A 16 4.99 -6.83 -0.65
CA PHE A 16 3.69 -6.95 -1.31
C PHE A 16 3.43 -5.77 -2.26
N LEU A 17 3.64 -4.53 -1.80
CA LEU A 17 3.44 -3.33 -2.63
C LEU A 17 4.36 -3.29 -3.85
N LEU A 18 5.63 -3.66 -3.66
CA LEU A 18 6.61 -3.76 -4.75
C LEU A 18 6.24 -4.84 -5.76
N ASN A 19 5.77 -6.00 -5.28
CA ASN A 19 5.30 -7.07 -6.16
C ASN A 19 4.07 -6.64 -6.97
N SER A 20 3.13 -5.90 -6.36
CA SER A 20 1.97 -5.35 -7.07
C SER A 20 2.39 -4.36 -8.16
N LEU A 21 3.30 -3.42 -7.85
CA LEU A 21 3.87 -2.51 -8.84
C LEU A 21 4.55 -3.25 -9.99
N TRP A 22 5.39 -4.23 -9.66
CA TRP A 22 6.09 -5.04 -10.65
C TRP A 22 5.11 -5.77 -11.58
N THR A 23 4.07 -6.36 -11.01
CA THR A 23 3.02 -7.04 -11.78
C THR A 23 2.30 -6.07 -12.71
N MET A 24 1.92 -4.88 -12.22
CA MET A 24 1.27 -3.86 -13.05
C MET A 24 2.17 -3.37 -14.19
N ILE A 25 3.48 -3.25 -13.96
CA ILE A 25 4.44 -2.89 -15.02
C ILE A 25 4.52 -3.99 -16.08
N GLN A 26 4.49 -5.26 -15.67
CA GLN A 26 4.56 -6.40 -16.60
C GLN A 26 3.28 -6.57 -17.41
N THR A 27 2.11 -6.47 -16.77
CA THR A 27 0.82 -6.67 -17.44
C THR A 27 0.34 -5.44 -18.18
N LYS A 28 0.87 -4.25 -17.84
CA LYS A 28 0.35 -2.93 -18.27
C LYS A 28 -1.11 -2.72 -17.88
N GLU A 29 -1.59 -3.48 -16.91
CA GLU A 29 -2.93 -3.40 -16.35
C GLU A 29 -2.81 -3.02 -14.87
N GLY A 30 -3.86 -2.43 -14.30
CA GLY A 30 -3.93 -2.21 -12.86
C GLY A 30 -4.02 -3.52 -12.08
N MET A 31 -4.15 -3.43 -10.77
CA MET A 31 -4.38 -4.61 -9.94
C MET A 31 -5.61 -5.37 -10.42
N ASN A 32 -5.48 -6.70 -10.56
CA ASN A 32 -6.59 -7.60 -10.91
C ASN A 32 -7.60 -7.72 -9.76
N SER A 33 -8.33 -6.64 -9.53
CA SER A 33 -9.32 -6.47 -8.49
C SER A 33 -10.34 -5.42 -8.94
N PRO A 34 -11.62 -5.55 -8.55
CA PRO A 34 -12.63 -4.57 -8.91
C PRO A 34 -12.27 -3.15 -8.45
N LEU A 35 -12.57 -2.13 -9.27
CA LEU A 35 -12.30 -0.72 -8.96
C LEU A 35 -12.82 -0.28 -7.58
N TRP A 36 -14.02 -0.72 -7.19
CA TRP A 36 -14.59 -0.38 -5.88
C TRP A 36 -13.76 -0.92 -4.72
N LEU A 37 -13.14 -2.10 -4.87
CA LEU A 37 -12.25 -2.67 -3.86
C LEU A 37 -10.94 -1.89 -3.78
N GLN A 38 -10.42 -1.46 -4.94
CA GLN A 38 -9.24 -0.60 -5.00
C GLN A 38 -9.47 0.75 -4.28
N LEU A 39 -10.65 1.35 -4.44
CA LEU A 39 -11.03 2.57 -3.72
C LEU A 39 -11.14 2.35 -2.20
N ILE A 40 -11.65 1.19 -1.76
CA ILE A 40 -11.68 0.83 -0.33
C ILE A 40 -10.26 0.70 0.22
N TYR A 41 -9.34 0.03 -0.49
CA TYR A 41 -7.95 -0.07 -0.06
C TYR A 41 -7.26 1.30 0.02
N LEU A 42 -7.52 2.18 -0.95
CA LEU A 42 -7.03 3.55 -0.94
C LEU A 42 -7.46 4.30 0.34
N LEU A 43 -8.74 4.21 0.72
CA LEU A 43 -9.26 4.81 1.94
C LEU A 43 -8.63 4.20 3.19
N ILE A 44 -8.49 2.88 3.26
CA ILE A 44 -7.86 2.20 4.39
C ILE A 44 -6.40 2.65 4.54
N TYR A 45 -5.64 2.74 3.45
CA TYR A 45 -4.25 3.22 3.50
C TYR A 45 -4.16 4.69 3.92
N ALA A 46 -5.08 5.55 3.46
CA ALA A 46 -5.14 6.94 3.87
C ALA A 46 -5.42 7.10 5.39
N VAL A 47 -6.42 6.40 5.91
CA VAL A 47 -6.73 6.41 7.35
C VAL A 47 -5.57 5.82 8.16
N SER A 48 -4.95 4.74 7.68
CA SER A 48 -3.82 4.10 8.36
C SER A 48 -2.58 4.99 8.37
N ALA A 49 -2.31 5.72 7.27
CA ALA A 49 -1.24 6.71 7.21
C ALA A 49 -1.49 7.82 8.24
N PHE A 50 -2.72 8.35 8.33
CA PHE A 50 -3.04 9.40 9.30
C PHE A 50 -2.88 8.93 10.76
N ALA A 51 -3.36 7.74 11.08
CA ALA A 51 -3.22 7.15 12.41
C ALA A 51 -1.75 6.95 12.79
N THR A 52 -0.95 6.36 11.90
CA THR A 52 0.47 6.08 12.15
C THR A 52 1.33 7.33 12.19
N TYR A 53 0.96 8.39 11.47
CA TYR A 53 1.59 9.71 11.59
C TYR A 53 1.36 10.30 12.98
N LYS A 54 0.11 10.29 13.48
CA LYS A 54 -0.23 10.78 14.83
C LYS A 54 0.55 10.04 15.92
N GLU A 55 0.71 8.74 15.79
CA GLU A 55 1.47 7.92 16.74
C GLU A 55 3.00 8.00 16.56
N LYS A 56 3.50 8.80 15.60
CA LYS A 56 4.92 8.96 15.25
C LYS A 56 5.58 7.64 14.82
N TRP A 57 4.81 6.72 14.24
CA TRP A 57 5.31 5.46 13.69
C TRP A 57 5.71 5.63 12.22
N TYR A 58 6.78 6.39 12.00
CA TYR A 58 7.17 6.85 10.66
C TYR A 58 7.43 5.72 9.65
N GLY A 59 7.93 4.56 10.09
CA GLY A 59 8.14 3.41 9.19
C GLY A 59 6.84 2.87 8.59
N PHE A 60 5.78 2.76 9.40
CA PHE A 60 4.46 2.36 8.90
C PHE A 60 3.83 3.48 8.08
N PHE A 61 3.99 4.74 8.50
CA PHE A 61 3.49 5.90 7.76
C PHE A 61 4.01 5.90 6.32
N VAL A 62 5.32 5.78 6.13
CA VAL A 62 5.92 5.76 4.77
C VAL A 62 5.39 4.58 3.96
N ALA A 63 5.24 3.41 4.56
CA ALA A 63 4.71 2.24 3.87
C ALA A 63 3.24 2.43 3.42
N PHE A 64 2.39 3.04 4.26
CA PHE A 64 1.02 3.35 3.88
C PHE A 64 0.93 4.45 2.82
N VAL A 65 1.76 5.48 2.90
CA VAL A 65 1.85 6.51 1.85
C VAL A 65 2.27 5.89 0.52
N PHE A 66 3.24 4.98 0.54
CA PHE A 66 3.61 4.23 -0.65
C PHE A 66 2.44 3.39 -1.18
N GLY A 67 1.69 2.72 -0.29
CA GLY A 67 0.47 2.00 -0.65
C GLY A 67 -0.57 2.87 -1.33
N ILE A 68 -0.79 4.10 -0.86
CA ILE A 68 -1.67 5.09 -1.50
C ILE A 68 -1.23 5.35 -2.95
N VAL A 69 0.06 5.60 -3.16
CA VAL A 69 0.61 5.83 -4.51
C VAL A 69 0.38 4.62 -5.41
N VAL A 70 0.65 3.40 -4.93
CA VAL A 70 0.41 2.16 -5.69
C VAL A 70 -1.07 2.03 -6.08
N MET A 71 -1.99 2.29 -5.15
CA MET A 71 -3.42 2.22 -5.43
C MET A 71 -3.87 3.28 -6.44
N VAL A 72 -3.36 4.51 -6.34
CA VAL A 72 -3.68 5.59 -7.30
C VAL A 72 -3.20 5.20 -8.69
N VAL A 73 -1.98 4.71 -8.83
CA VAL A 73 -1.45 4.23 -10.12
C VAL A 73 -2.30 3.07 -10.67
N SER A 74 -2.65 2.11 -9.83
CA SER A 74 -3.52 0.99 -10.20
C SER A 74 -4.88 1.46 -10.73
N ILE A 75 -5.52 2.40 -10.03
CA ILE A 75 -6.82 2.96 -10.42
C ILE A 75 -6.71 3.70 -11.76
N ILE A 76 -5.67 4.52 -11.95
CA ILE A 76 -5.46 5.27 -13.20
C ILE A 76 -5.30 4.33 -14.40
N ILE A 77 -4.56 3.23 -14.24
CA ILE A 77 -4.36 2.25 -15.33
C ILE A 77 -5.63 1.41 -15.57
N SER A 78 -6.47 1.23 -14.55
CA SER A 78 -7.70 0.44 -14.63
C SER A 78 -8.90 1.18 -15.24
N ILE A 79 -8.78 2.50 -15.48
CA ILE A 79 -9.78 3.35 -16.13
C ILE A 79 -9.46 3.45 -17.62
#